data_AF-R8YUX0-F1
#
_entry.id   AF-R8YUX0-F1
#
_cell.length_a   1.000
_cell.length_b   1.000
_cell.length_c   1.000
_cell.angle_alpha   90.00
_cell.angle_beta   90.00
_cell.angle_gamma   90.00
#
_symmetry.space_group_name_H-M   'P 1'
#
loop_
_entity.id
_entity.type
_entity.pdbx_description
1 polymer ?
#
loop_
_entity_poly.entity_id
_entity_poly.type
_entity_poly.pdbx_seq_one_letter_code
_entity_poly.pdbx_strand_id
1 'polypeptide(L)' 'MKICIGGDLDGQVVEKDVYSFKATEIDPEKKSEYFIQSHILDDKTYKFWFCYDINFHEACKIVEKMIRKKY' A
#
# COMPACT_ATOMS: atom_id res chain seq x y z
N MET A 1 -7.77 -1.42 6.98
CA MET A 1 -6.70 -0.41 6.83
C MET A 1 -5.67 -0.89 5.82
N LYS A 2 -5.79 -0.43 4.58
CA LYS A 2 -4.83 -0.67 3.49
C LYS A 2 -4.05 0.63 3.26
N ILE A 3 -2.78 0.62 3.62
CA ILE A 3 -1.89 1.77 3.42
C ILE A 3 -1.26 1.73 2.03
N CYS A 4 -1.15 2.88 1.39
CA CYS A 4 -0.43 3.11 0.15
C CYS A 4 1.06 3.21 0.43
N ILE A 5 1.85 2.42 -0.30
CA ILE A 5 3.30 2.41 -0.21
C ILE A 5 3.86 2.71 -1.60
N GLY A 6 4.66 3.77 -1.70
CA GLY A 6 5.16 4.35 -2.94
C GLY A 6 4.13 5.24 -3.65
N GLY A 7 4.55 5.89 -4.73
CA GLY A 7 3.73 6.75 -5.58
C GLY A 7 3.17 8.01 -4.88
N ASP A 8 2.19 8.64 -5.53
CA ASP A 8 1.60 9.93 -5.12
C ASP A 8 0.78 9.91 -3.80
N LEU A 9 0.43 8.72 -3.33
CA LEU A 9 -0.37 8.47 -2.13
C LEU A 9 0.45 7.76 -1.03
N ASP A 10 1.78 7.74 -1.11
CA ASP A 10 2.62 7.11 -0.08
C ASP A 10 2.23 7.55 1.35
N GLY A 11 2.06 6.56 2.23
CA GLY A 11 1.66 6.76 3.62
C GLY A 11 0.15 6.98 3.85
N GLN A 12 -0.65 7.15 2.79
CA GLN A 12 -2.10 7.37 2.92
C GLN A 12 -2.86 6.06 3.07
N VAL A 13 -3.96 6.07 3.82
CA VAL A 13 -4.85 4.92 3.97
C VAL A 13 -6.01 5.06 3.00
N VAL A 14 -6.21 4.04 2.17
CA VAL A 14 -7.32 3.98 1.21
C VAL A 14 -8.08 2.68 1.43
N GLU A 15 -9.33 2.75 1.86
CA GLU A 15 -10.18 1.55 1.98
C GLU A 15 -11.04 1.42 0.71
N LYS A 16 -10.57 0.61 -0.24
CA LYS A 16 -11.34 0.20 -1.42
C LYS A 16 -11.41 -1.33 -1.50
N ASP A 17 -12.51 -1.86 -2.02
CA ASP A 17 -12.69 -3.30 -2.28
C ASP A 17 -12.52 -3.62 -3.76
N VAL A 18 -11.30 -3.39 -4.27
CA VAL A 18 -10.91 -3.61 -5.66
C VAL A 18 -9.52 -4.26 -5.70
N TYR A 19 -9.14 -4.82 -6.84
CA TYR A 19 -7.81 -5.38 -7.04
C TYR A 19 -6.74 -4.30 -7.27
N SER A 20 -7.10 -3.23 -7.97
CA SER A 20 -6.24 -2.08 -8.22
C SER A 20 -7.08 -0.80 -8.32
N PHE A 21 -6.43 0.35 -8.16
CA PHE A 21 -7.05 1.65 -8.38
C PHE A 21 -6.01 2.67 -8.82
N LYS A 22 -6.46 3.74 -9.48
CA LYS A 22 -5.60 4.87 -9.86
C LYS A 22 -5.73 6.01 -8.87
N ALA A 23 -4.62 6.66 -8.57
CA ALA A 23 -4.61 7.85 -7.71
C ALA A 23 -5.49 8.98 -8.26
N THR A 24 -5.67 9.05 -9.60
CA THR A 24 -6.61 9.96 -10.28
C THR A 24 -8.04 9.88 -9.75
N GLU A 25 -8.46 8.72 -9.23
CA GLU A 25 -9.81 8.54 -8.68
C GLU A 25 -10.02 9.27 -7.35
N ILE A 26 -8.93 9.62 -6.67
CA ILE A 26 -8.93 10.35 -5.38
C ILE A 26 -8.54 11.81 -5.63
N ASP A 27 -7.53 12.02 -6.46
CA ASP A 27 -7.00 13.33 -6.79
C ASP A 27 -6.60 13.35 -8.27
N PRO A 28 -7.25 14.17 -9.13
CA PRO A 28 -7.03 14.17 -10.56
C PRO A 28 -5.62 14.62 -10.98
N GLU A 29 -4.85 15.26 -10.09
CA GLU A 29 -3.46 15.64 -10.38
C GLU A 29 -2.49 14.46 -10.26
N LYS A 30 -2.88 13.41 -9.53
CA LYS A 30 -2.06 12.22 -9.27
C LYS A 30 -2.21 11.19 -10.37
N LYS A 31 -1.16 10.41 -10.65
CA LYS A 31 -1.11 9.48 -11.79
C LYS A 31 -0.66 8.07 -11.40
N SER A 32 -0.14 7.87 -10.19
CA SER A 32 0.27 6.55 -9.70
C SER A 32 -0.89 5.55 -9.72
N GLU A 33 -0.58 4.31 -10.09
CA GLU A 33 -1.49 3.19 -10.02
C GLU A 33 -1.09 2.26 -8.88
N TYR A 34 -2.08 1.77 -8.14
CA TYR A 34 -1.89 0.96 -6.96
C TYR A 34 -2.55 -0.40 -7.11
N PHE A 35 -1.86 -1.43 -6.65
CA PHE A 35 -2.32 -2.82 -6.66
C PHE A 35 -2.41 -3.35 -5.24
N ILE A 36 -3.46 -4.12 -4.94
CA ILE A 36 -3.59 -4.73 -3.63
C ILE A 36 -2.61 -5.89 -3.50
N GLN A 37 -1.73 -5.80 -2.51
CA GLN A 37 -0.80 -6.86 -2.16
C GLN A 37 -1.08 -7.35 -0.74
N SER A 38 -0.81 -8.63 -0.52
CA SER A 38 -0.98 -9.29 0.77
C SER A 38 0.39 -9.73 1.27
N HIS A 39 0.70 -9.45 2.53
CA HIS A 39 1.89 -9.96 3.20
C HIS A 39 1.48 -10.65 4.50
N ILE A 40 2.00 -11.86 4.70
CA ILE A 40 1.70 -12.67 5.88
C ILE A 40 2.86 -12.48 6.86
N LEU A 41 2.54 -11.97 8.04
CA LEU A 41 3.50 -11.77 9.13
C LEU A 41 2.88 -12.29 10.43
N ASP A 42 3.57 -13.21 11.11
CA ASP A 42 3.14 -13.82 12.38
C ASP A 42 1.68 -14.31 12.34
N ASP A 43 1.36 -15.14 11.33
CA ASP A 43 0.02 -15.72 11.07
C ASP A 43 -1.11 -14.71 10.78
N LYS A 44 -0.78 -13.42 10.62
CA LYS A 44 -1.72 -12.37 10.21
C LYS A 44 -1.45 -11.94 8.78
N THR A 45 -2.52 -11.87 8.00
CA THR A 45 -2.48 -11.34 6.62
C THR A 45 -2.72 -9.84 6.65
N TYR A 46 -1.73 -9.07 6.20
CA TYR A 46 -1.81 -7.63 6.04
C TYR A 46 -1.97 -7.29 4.57
N LYS A 47 -2.98 -6.47 4.26
CA LYS A 47 -3.21 -5.98 2.90
C LYS A 47 -2.76 -4.53 2.80
N PHE A 48 -2.04 -4.20 1.75
CA PHE A 48 -1.57 -2.85 1.47
C PHE A 48 -1.64 -2.55 -0.02
N TRP A 49 -1.62 -1.27 -0.36
CA TRP A 49 -1.59 -0.80 -1.72
C TRP A 49 -0.14 -0.58 -2.13
N PHE A 50 0.26 -1.22 -3.22
CA PHE A 50 1.62 -1.19 -3.74
C PHE A 50 1.65 -0.45 -5.08
N CYS A 51 2.56 0.52 -5.19
CA CYS A 51 2.88 1.17 -6.45
C CYS A 51 4.21 0.64 -7.01
N TYR A 52 4.27 0.39 -8.32
CA TYR A 52 5.46 -0.18 -8.98
C TYR A 52 6.68 0.77 -9.01
N ASP A 53 6.51 2.02 -8.60
CA ASP A 53 7.61 3.00 -8.49
C ASP A 53 8.67 2.61 -7.45
N ILE A 54 8.35 1.69 -6.53
CA ILE A 54 9.28 1.18 -5.53
C ILE A 54 9.47 -0.34 -5.63
N ASN A 55 10.58 -0.84 -5.10
CA ASN A 55 10.81 -2.29 -5.04
C ASN A 55 9.84 -2.95 -4.05
N PHE A 56 9.26 -4.09 -4.45
CA PHE A 56 8.34 -4.86 -3.62
C PHE A 56 8.94 -5.28 -2.27
N HIS A 57 10.23 -5.63 -2.24
CA HIS A 57 10.94 -5.98 -1.01
C HIS A 57 11.01 -4.80 -0.03
N GLU A 58 11.27 -3.60 -0.55
CA GLU A 58 11.28 -2.39 0.28
C GLU A 58 9.88 -2.06 0.79
N ALA A 59 8.85 -2.24 -0.04
CA ALA A 59 7.46 -2.07 0.38
C ALA A 59 7.09 -3.03 1.53
N CYS A 60 7.47 -4.30 1.43
CA CYS A 60 7.28 -5.28 2.51
C CYS A 60 7.97 -4.85 3.80
N LYS A 61 9.26 -4.45 3.75
CA LYS A 61 9.96 -3.96 4.95
C LYS A 61 9.28 -2.76 5.60
N ILE A 62 8.77 -1.82 4.79
CA ILE A 62 8.05 -0.66 5.29
C ILE A 62 6.78 -1.12 6.02
N VAL A 63 6.00 -2.03 5.43
CA VAL A 63 4.79 -2.61 6.04
C VAL A 63 5.13 -3.34 7.34
N GLU A 64 6.14 -4.22 7.33
CA GLU A 64 6.62 -4.94 8.51
C GLU A 64 7.03 -3.97 9.63
N LYS A 65 7.79 -2.92 9.30
CA LYS A 65 8.21 -1.89 10.27
C LYS A 65 7.01 -1.15 10.85
N MET A 66 6.01 -0.81 10.03
CA MET A 66 4.78 -0.16 10.50
C MET A 66 3.96 -1.06 11.43
N ILE A 67 3.85 -2.34 11.10
CA ILE A 67 3.15 -3.32 11.94
C ILE A 67 3.87 -3.47 13.28
N ARG A 68 5.21 -3.64 13.24
CA ARG A 68 6.03 -3.80 14.46
C ARG A 68 6.07 -2.55 15.33
N LYS A 69 5.99 -1.34 14.75
CA LYS A 69 5.92 -0.07 15.51
C LYS A 69 4.57 0.19 16.18
N LYS A 70 3.51 -0.50 15.74
CA LYS A 70 2.16 -0.37 16.33
C LYS A 70 1.98 -1.21 17.60
N TYR A 71 2.99 -1.99 17.97
CA TYR A 71 3.13 -2.76 19.20
C TYR A 71 4.34 -2.27 20.00
#